data_AF-A0A651HG09-F1
#
_entry.id   AF-A0A651HG09-F1
#
_cell.length_a   1.000
_cell.length_b   1.000
_cell.length_c   1.000
_cell.angle_alpha   90.00
_cell.angle_beta   90.00
_cell.angle_gamma   90.00
#
_symmetry.space_group_name_H-M   'P 1'
#
loop_
_entity.id
_entity.type
_entity.pdbx_description
1 polymer ?
#
loop_
_entity_poly.entity_id
_entity_poly.type
_entity_poly.pdbx_seq_one_letter_code
_entity_poly.pdbx_strand_id
1 'polypeptide(L)'
;MGRPGTRSEERVRELEAAGVLGRLLLRVPVLLFLLGLAAVGCTRVGAPLPPPPPADLPPAYSPGDRAPAPPPPEARPTPEGPSREDPTREAPPRVREEPARSVPPLEGVGEMGIRLPQGEVRALWVVRTALLHPDSARAAVHRAHLAGFNTLLVQVRGRGDAYYQSRWEPRAETLSRQPLDYDPLAVVLEEAHGLGLQVHAWVNTHVVASSLIPPTDPGHLALSRPELLAVPRALAPRLHRMEPRDPAYLRTLLEWTRFQGTQVEGLYTNPGHPGVQDHMVAVVADLLERYPVDGLHLDYIRYPSPEFDYSRASLEGFEAWLRARGADSQRLRRGGEALRARDPLLLPDLFPGEWGDYRRERVTELMARLRHEARIHRPEAVVSAAVFANADDARNGRFQEWESWLRNGIVDVVAPMAYTASDATWNLQIQRAAEAGDPRRVWAGVGVYQNSFAGAVSKGRRAGQLGVGGVVLFSYDWAVGPEGLQAARGSYLDRYAREVWGGAVLSGW
;
A
#
# COMPACT_ATOMS: atom_id res chain seq x y z
N MET A 1 -36.11 -77.91 -10.11
CA MET A 1 -37.26 -77.00 -9.90
C MET A 1 -36.71 -75.58 -9.92
N GLY A 2 -37.36 -74.62 -10.58
CA GLY A 2 -36.76 -73.29 -10.84
C GLY A 2 -37.50 -72.13 -10.19
N ARG A 3 -36.91 -70.92 -10.31
CA ARG A 3 -37.61 -69.63 -10.35
C ARG A 3 -36.97 -68.74 -11.43
N PRO A 4 -37.71 -67.80 -12.05
CA PRO A 4 -37.27 -67.11 -13.27
C PRO A 4 -36.96 -65.61 -13.08
N GLY A 5 -36.37 -65.01 -14.13
CA GLY A 5 -36.29 -63.55 -14.31
C GLY A 5 -34.90 -62.95 -14.04
N THR A 6 -34.51 -61.83 -14.66
CA THR A 6 -35.21 -61.01 -15.68
C THR A 6 -34.21 -60.29 -16.61
N ARG A 7 -34.72 -59.90 -17.80
CA ARG A 7 -34.05 -59.08 -18.82
C ARG A 7 -33.15 -57.96 -18.26
N SER A 8 -31.89 -57.92 -18.70
CA SER A 8 -31.04 -56.72 -18.69
C SER A 8 -29.96 -56.73 -19.79
N GLU A 9 -29.55 -57.90 -20.27
CA GLU A 9 -28.45 -58.10 -21.23
C GLU A 9 -28.63 -57.36 -22.57
N GLU A 10 -29.85 -57.08 -23.02
CA GLU A 10 -30.09 -56.29 -24.24
C GLU A 10 -29.62 -54.83 -24.12
N ARG A 11 -29.47 -54.27 -22.90
CA ARG A 11 -28.91 -52.92 -22.69
C ARG A 11 -27.38 -52.85 -22.74
N VAL A 12 -26.69 -53.99 -22.81
CA VAL A 12 -25.22 -54.03 -22.89
C VAL A 12 -24.73 -53.60 -24.28
N ARG A 13 -25.52 -53.83 -25.33
CA ARG A 13 -25.11 -53.61 -26.74
C ARG A 13 -25.30 -52.19 -27.27
N GLU A 14 -26.03 -51.31 -26.58
CA GLU A 14 -26.20 -49.91 -27.01
C GLU A 14 -25.07 -48.98 -26.52
N LEU A 15 -24.22 -49.43 -25.59
CA LEU A 15 -23.12 -48.62 -25.04
C LEU A 15 -21.76 -48.86 -25.71
N GLU A 16 -21.61 -49.94 -26.49
CA GLU A 16 -20.35 -50.27 -27.18
C GLU A 16 -20.08 -49.38 -28.41
N ALA A 17 -21.10 -48.69 -28.93
CA ALA A 17 -20.98 -47.78 -30.08
C ALA A 17 -20.33 -46.41 -29.76
N ALA A 18 -20.20 -46.04 -28.49
CA ALA A 18 -19.59 -44.77 -28.06
C ALA A 18 -18.09 -44.89 -27.69
N GLY A 19 -17.50 -46.08 -27.87
CA GLY A 19 -16.20 -46.48 -27.30
C GLY A 19 -14.93 -46.10 -28.06
N VAL A 20 -14.92 -45.06 -28.91
CA VAL A 20 -13.75 -44.76 -29.80
C VAL A 20 -13.24 -43.32 -29.70
N LEU A 21 -13.15 -42.75 -28.48
CA LEU A 21 -12.23 -41.63 -28.20
C LEU A 21 -11.86 -41.49 -26.70
N GLY A 22 -11.71 -42.62 -25.98
CA GLY A 22 -11.71 -42.66 -24.51
C GLY A 22 -10.59 -43.45 -23.85
N ARG A 23 -9.37 -42.88 -23.82
CA ARG A 23 -8.21 -43.29 -22.98
C ARG A 23 -7.58 -44.66 -23.26
N LEU A 24 -6.39 -44.64 -23.88
CA LEU A 24 -5.29 -45.51 -23.43
C LEU A 24 -3.93 -44.82 -23.64
N LEU A 25 -2.94 -45.28 -22.87
CA LEU A 25 -1.49 -45.00 -22.91
C LEU A 25 -0.97 -43.73 -22.23
N LEU A 26 -0.24 -43.99 -21.14
CA LEU A 26 0.71 -43.08 -20.48
C LEU A 26 1.89 -42.75 -21.42
N ARG A 27 2.38 -41.50 -21.38
CA ARG A 27 3.78 -41.17 -21.04
C ARG A 27 3.99 -39.65 -20.90
N VAL A 28 4.84 -39.28 -19.96
CA VAL A 28 5.27 -37.93 -19.54
C VAL A 28 6.69 -37.74 -20.12
N PRO A 29 7.11 -36.57 -20.67
CA PRO A 29 7.36 -35.40 -19.82
C PRO A 29 7.13 -33.97 -20.39
N VAL A 30 6.75 -33.11 -19.45
CA VAL A 30 7.27 -31.75 -19.19
C VAL A 30 8.26 -31.17 -20.22
N LEU A 31 7.77 -30.26 -21.06
CA LEU A 31 8.54 -29.15 -21.64
C LEU A 31 7.57 -28.00 -22.02
N LEU A 32 8.09 -26.84 -22.42
CA LEU A 32 7.34 -25.64 -22.85
C LEU A 32 6.61 -24.84 -21.75
N PHE A 33 7.37 -24.35 -20.76
CA PHE A 33 7.07 -23.05 -20.12
C PHE A 33 8.33 -22.19 -19.88
N LEU A 34 9.28 -22.27 -20.82
CA LEU A 34 10.52 -21.50 -20.83
C LEU A 34 10.84 -21.06 -22.28
N LEU A 35 10.35 -19.88 -22.67
CA LEU A 35 10.84 -18.99 -23.74
C LEU A 35 9.86 -17.82 -23.88
N GLY A 36 10.07 -16.74 -23.12
CA GLY A 36 9.12 -15.62 -23.09
C GLY A 36 9.34 -14.62 -21.95
N LEU A 37 10.59 -14.44 -21.49
CA LEU A 37 10.93 -13.48 -20.42
C LEU A 37 12.15 -12.62 -20.79
N ALA A 38 12.17 -12.19 -22.05
CA ALA A 38 12.98 -11.08 -22.55
C ALA A 38 12.03 -10.14 -23.32
N ALA A 39 12.17 -8.83 -23.09
CA ALA A 39 11.27 -7.75 -23.53
C ALA A 39 9.86 -7.72 -22.88
N VAL A 40 9.66 -6.72 -22.00
CA VAL A 40 8.40 -6.00 -21.67
C VAL A 40 7.10 -6.84 -21.63
N GLY A 41 6.75 -7.39 -20.46
CA GLY A 41 5.53 -8.18 -20.26
C GLY A 41 4.62 -7.68 -19.12
N CYS A 42 3.44 -7.18 -19.47
CA CYS A 42 2.39 -6.77 -18.53
C CYS A 42 1.39 -7.90 -18.20
N THR A 43 0.74 -7.84 -17.04
CA THR A 43 -0.64 -8.34 -16.78
C THR A 43 -0.92 -9.85 -16.72
N ARG A 44 -0.79 -10.47 -15.52
CA ARG A 44 -1.91 -11.05 -14.71
C ARG A 44 -1.43 -12.00 -13.61
N VAL A 45 -1.80 -11.69 -12.36
CA VAL A 45 -1.90 -12.64 -11.25
C VAL A 45 -3.26 -12.39 -10.58
N GLY A 46 -4.04 -13.44 -10.35
CA GLY A 46 -5.28 -13.33 -9.59
C GLY A 46 -4.97 -13.21 -8.09
N ALA A 47 -5.77 -12.43 -7.36
CA ALA A 47 -5.57 -12.32 -5.91
C ALA A 47 -5.73 -13.71 -5.25
N PRO A 48 -4.76 -14.18 -4.44
CA PRO A 48 -4.99 -15.34 -3.60
C PRO A 48 -6.10 -15.02 -2.60
N LEU A 49 -6.91 -16.02 -2.28
CA LEU A 49 -7.76 -15.97 -1.10
C LEU A 49 -6.86 -15.79 0.14
N PRO A 50 -7.32 -15.10 1.21
CA PRO A 50 -6.56 -15.03 2.44
C PRO A 50 -6.24 -16.46 2.92
N PRO A 51 -5.00 -16.75 3.36
CA PRO A 51 -4.67 -18.06 3.91
C PRO A 51 -5.58 -18.34 5.12
N PRO A 52 -5.89 -19.62 5.40
CA PRO A 52 -6.58 -19.96 6.64
C PRO A 52 -5.75 -19.49 7.85
N PRO A 53 -6.41 -19.17 8.98
CA PRO A 53 -5.70 -18.83 10.21
C PRO A 53 -4.64 -19.89 10.56
N PRO A 54 -3.45 -19.49 11.07
CA PRO A 54 -2.39 -20.43 11.42
C PRO A 54 -2.88 -21.46 12.43
N ALA A 55 -2.42 -22.71 12.27
CA ALA A 55 -2.95 -23.88 12.97
C ALA A 55 -2.79 -23.85 14.50
N ASP A 56 -1.94 -22.96 15.01
CA ASP A 56 -1.63 -22.80 16.43
C ASP A 56 -2.56 -21.80 17.17
N LEU A 57 -3.55 -21.22 16.47
CA LEU A 57 -4.62 -20.45 17.12
C LEU A 57 -5.57 -21.39 17.88
N PRO A 58 -6.05 -20.99 19.08
CA PRO A 58 -7.10 -21.75 19.76
C PRO A 58 -8.34 -21.83 18.86
N PRO A 59 -9.09 -22.95 18.90
CA PRO A 59 -10.23 -23.16 18.01
C PRO A 59 -11.28 -22.06 18.21
N ALA A 60 -11.87 -21.59 17.10
CA ALA A 60 -12.92 -20.59 17.12
C ALA A 60 -14.05 -21.02 18.07
N TYR A 61 -14.49 -20.10 18.93
CA TYR A 61 -15.43 -20.36 20.01
C TYR A 61 -16.71 -21.05 19.49
N SER A 62 -16.92 -22.30 19.91
CA SER A 62 -18.12 -23.06 19.54
C SER A 62 -19.37 -22.30 20.01
N PRO A 63 -20.36 -22.01 19.13
CA PRO A 63 -21.59 -21.31 19.51
C PRO A 63 -22.50 -22.24 20.33
N GLY A 64 -22.15 -22.42 21.61
CA GLY A 64 -22.72 -23.39 22.54
C GLY A 64 -23.75 -22.84 23.53
N ASP A 65 -23.73 -21.53 23.79
CA ASP A 65 -24.70 -20.88 24.69
C ASP A 65 -25.72 -20.05 23.91
N ARG A 66 -27.01 -20.34 24.15
CA ARG A 66 -28.12 -19.70 23.44
C ARG A 66 -28.55 -18.43 24.16
N ALA A 67 -28.30 -17.27 23.55
CA ALA A 67 -29.13 -16.10 23.78
C ALA A 67 -30.60 -16.44 23.37
N PRO A 68 -31.63 -15.96 24.11
CA PRO A 68 -33.01 -16.27 23.80
C PRO A 68 -33.44 -15.65 22.46
N ALA A 69 -34.33 -16.34 21.75
CA ALA A 69 -34.83 -15.87 20.46
C ALA A 69 -35.69 -14.61 20.60
N PRO A 70 -35.64 -13.66 19.64
CA PRO A 70 -36.49 -12.47 19.65
C PRO A 70 -37.98 -12.84 19.44
N PRO A 71 -38.92 -12.04 19.95
CA PRO A 71 -40.35 -12.25 19.72
C PRO A 71 -40.73 -12.06 18.23
N PRO A 72 -41.86 -12.66 17.78
CA PRO A 72 -42.34 -12.48 16.41
C PRO A 72 -42.77 -11.01 16.14
N PRO A 73 -42.72 -10.55 14.87
CA PRO A 73 -43.03 -9.17 14.54
C PRO A 73 -44.51 -8.85 14.70
N GLU A 74 -44.81 -7.81 15.46
CA GLU A 74 -46.17 -7.27 15.58
C GLU A 74 -46.60 -6.52 14.30
N ALA A 75 -47.92 -6.32 14.15
CA ALA A 75 -48.51 -5.79 12.93
C ALA A 75 -48.18 -4.30 12.72
N ARG A 76 -47.99 -3.89 11.46
CA ARG A 76 -47.75 -2.48 11.10
C ARG A 76 -48.98 -1.62 11.41
N PRO A 77 -48.86 -0.48 12.11
CA PRO A 77 -49.90 0.55 12.09
C PRO A 77 -49.96 1.20 10.70
N THR A 78 -51.15 1.67 10.32
CA THR A 78 -51.37 2.50 9.12
C THR A 78 -50.74 3.90 9.26
N PRO A 79 -50.38 4.56 8.15
CA PRO A 79 -49.71 5.86 8.20
C PRO A 79 -50.69 6.99 8.58
N GLU A 80 -50.37 7.71 9.64
CA GLU A 80 -50.96 9.03 9.92
C GLU A 80 -50.26 10.13 9.12
N GLY A 81 -50.86 11.33 9.10
CA GLY A 81 -50.50 12.43 8.21
C GLY A 81 -49.18 13.16 8.50
N PRO A 82 -48.85 14.20 7.72
CA PRO A 82 -47.56 14.89 7.80
C PRO A 82 -47.41 15.69 9.10
N SER A 83 -46.62 15.13 10.03
CA SER A 83 -46.11 15.84 11.20
C SER A 83 -45.15 16.97 10.80
N ARG A 84 -45.19 18.07 11.55
CA ARG A 84 -44.42 19.29 11.28
C ARG A 84 -42.91 19.08 11.48
N GLU A 85 -42.11 19.80 10.72
CA GLU A 85 -40.66 19.86 10.91
C GLU A 85 -40.30 20.46 12.28
N ASP A 86 -39.37 19.82 12.98
CA ASP A 86 -38.77 20.34 14.21
C ASP A 86 -37.60 21.29 13.84
N PRO A 87 -37.66 22.58 14.20
CA PRO A 87 -36.64 23.56 13.81
C PRO A 87 -35.33 23.45 14.61
N THR A 88 -35.18 22.49 15.53
CA THR A 88 -34.03 22.40 16.46
C THR A 88 -32.96 21.37 16.06
N ARG A 89 -33.14 20.64 14.95
CA ARG A 89 -32.13 19.67 14.48
C ARG A 89 -30.98 20.38 13.77
N GLU A 90 -29.94 20.76 14.52
CA GLU A 90 -28.70 21.28 13.94
C GLU A 90 -28.12 20.30 12.90
N ALA A 91 -27.70 20.85 11.76
CA ALA A 91 -26.98 20.08 10.76
C ALA A 91 -25.60 19.66 11.29
N PRO A 92 -25.06 18.49 10.89
CA PRO A 92 -23.70 18.12 11.25
C PRO A 92 -22.73 19.24 10.83
N PRO A 93 -21.75 19.59 11.67
CA PRO A 93 -20.92 20.77 11.44
C PRO A 93 -20.21 20.64 10.10
N ARG A 94 -20.45 21.60 9.20
CA ARG A 94 -19.68 21.69 7.95
C ARG A 94 -18.22 21.81 8.34
N VAL A 95 -17.38 20.89 7.86
CA VAL A 95 -15.93 20.99 7.97
C VAL A 95 -15.53 22.37 7.45
N ARG A 96 -15.02 23.22 8.34
CA ARG A 96 -14.40 24.47 7.91
C ARG A 96 -13.14 24.08 7.16
N GLU A 97 -13.10 24.40 5.87
CA GLU A 97 -11.84 24.51 5.15
C GLU A 97 -11.07 25.68 5.80
N GLU A 98 -10.21 25.38 6.78
CA GLU A 98 -9.26 26.37 7.29
C GLU A 98 -8.37 26.83 6.13
N PRO A 99 -8.03 28.14 6.04
CA PRO A 99 -7.17 28.63 5.00
C PRO A 99 -5.82 27.91 5.08
N ALA A 100 -5.41 27.27 3.98
CA ALA A 100 -4.24 26.42 3.94
C ALA A 100 -3.01 27.15 4.50
N ARG A 101 -2.41 26.59 5.56
CA ARG A 101 -1.16 27.10 6.13
C ARG A 101 -0.12 27.14 5.01
N SER A 102 0.48 28.31 4.79
CA SER A 102 1.46 28.51 3.72
C SER A 102 2.60 27.50 3.86
N VAL A 103 2.80 26.70 2.81
CA VAL A 103 3.87 25.69 2.75
C VAL A 103 5.21 26.40 3.02
N PRO A 104 6.01 25.97 4.03
CA PRO A 104 7.34 26.53 4.20
C PRO A 104 8.16 26.23 2.93
N PRO A 105 9.00 27.17 2.45
CA PRO A 105 9.94 26.89 1.38
C PRO A 105 10.73 25.61 1.64
N LEU A 106 11.13 24.91 0.57
CA LEU A 106 12.04 23.76 0.70
C LEU A 106 13.38 24.18 1.34
N GLU A 107 13.73 25.45 1.17
CA GLU A 107 14.72 26.21 1.94
C GLU A 107 14.31 26.26 3.44
N GLY A 108 14.87 25.32 4.23
CA GLY A 108 14.60 25.16 5.66
C GLY A 108 14.25 23.73 6.07
N VAL A 109 13.72 22.90 5.15
CA VAL A 109 13.33 21.52 5.45
C VAL A 109 14.56 20.65 5.78
N GLY A 110 15.68 20.89 5.11
CA GLY A 110 16.97 20.24 5.40
C GLY A 110 17.64 20.71 6.70
N GLU A 111 17.23 21.86 7.26
CA GLU A 111 17.76 22.40 8.52
C GLU A 111 17.10 21.75 9.74
N MET A 112 15.89 21.20 9.58
CA MET A 112 15.26 20.34 10.59
C MET A 112 16.10 19.07 10.77
N GLY A 113 16.91 19.02 11.84
CA GLY A 113 17.92 17.98 12.08
C GLY A 113 17.42 16.53 11.96
N ILE A 114 18.24 15.68 11.35
CA ILE A 114 17.91 14.28 11.05
C ILE A 114 17.68 13.47 12.34
N ARG A 115 16.65 12.62 12.35
CA ARG A 115 16.41 11.63 13.42
C ARG A 115 16.72 10.21 12.96
N LEU A 116 17.42 9.45 13.79
CA LEU A 116 17.77 8.04 13.58
C LEU A 116 17.49 7.25 14.86
N PRO A 117 17.08 5.97 14.76
CA PRO A 117 17.06 5.05 15.90
C PRO A 117 18.45 4.84 16.50
N GLN A 118 18.49 4.31 17.73
CA GLN A 118 19.74 3.97 18.40
C GLN A 118 20.20 2.56 17.99
N GLY A 119 21.39 2.46 17.40
CA GLY A 119 22.00 1.18 17.02
C GLY A 119 21.55 0.64 15.66
N GLU A 120 21.66 -0.68 15.48
CA GLU A 120 21.23 -1.40 14.27
C GLU A 120 19.70 -1.51 14.25
N VAL A 121 19.06 -1.07 13.16
CA VAL A 121 17.62 -1.27 12.95
C VAL A 121 17.36 -2.67 12.40
N ARG A 122 16.52 -3.43 13.11
CA ARG A 122 16.06 -4.78 12.80
C ARG A 122 14.56 -4.72 12.63
N ALA A 123 14.15 -4.36 11.41
CA ALA A 123 12.78 -3.95 11.13
C ALA A 123 11.96 -5.01 10.38
N LEU A 124 10.65 -5.00 10.62
CA LEU A 124 9.69 -5.90 9.98
C LEU A 124 8.50 -5.11 9.42
N TRP A 125 8.21 -5.27 8.13
CA TRP A 125 6.95 -4.77 7.56
C TRP A 125 5.80 -5.70 7.94
N VAL A 126 4.89 -5.17 8.77
CA VAL A 126 3.67 -5.85 9.24
C VAL A 126 2.50 -5.32 8.42
N VAL A 127 1.90 -6.17 7.59
CA VAL A 127 0.78 -5.78 6.73
C VAL A 127 -0.51 -5.74 7.56
N ARG A 128 -1.45 -4.87 7.19
CA ARG A 128 -2.71 -4.63 7.89
C ARG A 128 -3.60 -5.87 8.09
N THR A 129 -3.32 -6.96 7.37
CA THR A 129 -3.91 -8.30 7.55
C THR A 129 -3.58 -8.92 8.92
N ALA A 130 -2.43 -8.62 9.51
CA ALA A 130 -2.11 -9.01 10.88
C ALA A 130 -2.97 -8.28 11.93
N LEU A 131 -3.52 -7.11 11.60
CA LEU A 131 -4.23 -6.20 12.51
C LEU A 131 -5.73 -6.50 12.66
N LEU A 132 -6.23 -7.54 11.97
CA LEU A 132 -7.66 -7.84 11.87
C LEU A 132 -8.30 -8.41 13.15
N HIS A 133 -7.49 -8.81 14.13
CA HIS A 133 -7.93 -9.32 15.43
C HIS A 133 -6.89 -8.90 16.49
N PRO A 134 -7.28 -8.50 17.72
CA PRO A 134 -6.32 -8.08 18.75
C PRO A 134 -5.22 -9.13 18.99
N ASP A 135 -5.58 -10.41 19.08
CA ASP A 135 -4.61 -11.48 19.33
C ASP A 135 -3.67 -11.74 18.15
N SER A 136 -4.13 -11.49 16.90
CA SER A 136 -3.26 -11.53 15.72
C SER A 136 -2.26 -10.38 15.70
N ALA A 137 -2.68 -9.21 16.17
CA ALA A 137 -1.81 -8.04 16.32
C ALA A 137 -0.74 -8.29 17.40
N ARG A 138 -1.15 -8.74 18.60
CA ARG A 138 -0.21 -9.14 19.68
C ARG A 138 0.74 -10.24 19.24
N ALA A 139 0.24 -11.27 18.56
CA ALA A 139 1.08 -12.36 18.05
C ALA A 139 2.13 -11.87 17.02
N ALA A 140 1.85 -10.81 16.25
CA ALA A 140 2.85 -10.20 15.38
C ALA A 140 3.96 -9.50 16.18
N VAL A 141 3.58 -8.77 17.23
CA VAL A 141 4.51 -8.08 18.15
C VAL A 141 5.39 -9.10 18.89
N HIS A 142 4.81 -10.09 19.57
CA HIS A 142 5.58 -11.11 20.30
C HIS A 142 6.53 -11.90 19.39
N ARG A 143 6.09 -12.32 18.19
CA ARG A 143 6.95 -13.06 17.24
C ARG A 143 8.13 -12.22 16.75
N ALA A 144 7.96 -10.92 16.58
CA ALA A 144 9.06 -10.01 16.24
C ALA A 144 10.04 -9.83 17.43
N HIS A 145 9.52 -9.62 18.64
CA HIS A 145 10.33 -9.49 19.87
C HIS A 145 11.15 -10.76 20.16
N LEU A 146 10.54 -11.94 20.12
CA LEU A 146 11.21 -13.23 20.37
C LEU A 146 12.29 -13.54 19.32
N ALA A 147 12.08 -13.10 18.08
CA ALA A 147 13.06 -13.17 17.01
C ALA A 147 14.09 -12.00 17.03
N GLY A 148 14.11 -11.15 18.07
CA GLY A 148 15.13 -10.11 18.25
C GLY A 148 15.08 -8.95 17.24
N PHE A 149 13.92 -8.71 16.61
CA PHE A 149 13.63 -7.46 15.93
C PHE A 149 13.50 -6.34 16.97
N ASN A 150 13.70 -5.08 16.56
CA ASN A 150 13.55 -3.90 17.44
C ASN A 150 12.64 -2.81 16.85
N THR A 151 12.16 -2.97 15.61
CA THR A 151 11.31 -1.99 14.94
C THR A 151 10.20 -2.67 14.13
N LEU A 152 8.96 -2.17 14.24
CA LEU A 152 7.82 -2.60 13.44
C LEU A 152 7.37 -1.47 12.51
N LEU A 153 7.25 -1.76 11.22
CA LEU A 153 6.67 -0.85 10.22
C LEU A 153 5.25 -1.33 9.94
N VAL A 154 4.26 -0.74 10.60
CA VAL A 154 2.91 -1.32 10.79
C VAL A 154 1.88 -0.62 9.92
N GLN A 155 1.24 -1.32 8.98
CA GLN A 155 0.36 -0.69 7.99
C GLN A 155 -0.96 -0.20 8.61
N VAL A 156 -1.01 1.07 9.01
CA VAL A 156 -2.18 1.70 9.65
C VAL A 156 -3.12 2.37 8.65
N ARG A 157 -2.62 2.74 7.45
CA ARG A 157 -3.43 3.21 6.31
C ARG A 157 -3.12 2.40 5.07
N GLY A 158 -4.12 1.69 4.53
CA GLY A 158 -3.92 0.68 3.47
C GLY A 158 -4.42 1.11 2.08
N ARG A 159 -5.68 1.52 1.99
CA ARG A 159 -6.43 1.83 0.76
C ARG A 159 -7.48 2.91 1.06
N GLY A 160 -7.03 4.10 1.47
CA GLY A 160 -7.93 5.17 1.93
C GLY A 160 -8.79 4.74 3.13
N ASP A 161 -8.20 3.95 4.03
CA ASP A 161 -8.86 3.31 5.15
C ASP A 161 -7.96 3.31 6.40
N ALA A 162 -8.56 3.29 7.59
CA ALA A 162 -7.85 3.33 8.87
C ALA A 162 -7.96 2.01 9.65
N TYR A 163 -6.80 1.57 10.18
CA TYR A 163 -6.65 0.52 11.19
C TYR A 163 -6.31 1.14 12.56
N TYR A 164 -6.93 2.30 12.82
CA TYR A 164 -6.82 3.16 13.99
C TYR A 164 -8.07 4.05 14.02
N GLN A 165 -8.38 4.72 15.13
CA GLN A 165 -9.48 5.70 15.17
C GLN A 165 -9.03 7.00 14.47
N SER A 166 -9.70 7.39 13.38
CA SER A 166 -9.31 8.53 12.51
C SER A 166 -10.39 9.62 12.48
N ARG A 167 -9.98 10.89 12.25
CA ARG A 167 -10.90 11.99 11.90
C ARG A 167 -11.09 12.16 10.39
N TRP A 168 -10.25 11.51 9.56
CA TRP A 168 -10.12 11.81 8.12
C TRP A 168 -10.26 10.62 7.17
N GLU A 169 -10.01 9.40 7.65
CA GLU A 169 -10.16 8.17 6.87
C GLU A 169 -11.29 7.31 7.46
N PRO A 170 -12.12 6.63 6.63
CA PRO A 170 -13.09 5.66 7.14
C PRO A 170 -12.40 4.47 7.81
N ARG A 171 -13.07 3.86 8.79
CA ARG A 171 -12.63 2.58 9.39
C ARG A 171 -12.56 1.51 8.31
N ALA A 172 -11.49 0.74 8.26
CA ALA A 172 -11.31 -0.28 7.23
C ALA A 172 -12.44 -1.31 7.21
N GLU A 173 -13.00 -1.58 6.03
CA GLU A 173 -14.13 -2.51 5.83
C GLU A 173 -13.82 -3.93 6.34
N THR A 174 -12.55 -4.33 6.34
CA THR A 174 -12.10 -5.62 6.92
C THR A 174 -12.24 -5.69 8.45
N LEU A 175 -12.41 -4.55 9.13
CA LEU A 175 -12.70 -4.45 10.56
C LEU A 175 -14.21 -4.36 10.86
N SER A 176 -15.09 -4.49 9.85
CA SER A 176 -16.56 -4.44 10.01
C SER A 176 -17.16 -5.52 10.93
N ARG A 177 -16.40 -6.59 11.21
CA ARG A 177 -16.78 -7.66 12.15
C ARG A 177 -16.18 -7.49 13.56
N GLN A 178 -15.36 -6.45 13.77
CA GLN A 178 -14.80 -6.14 15.07
C GLN A 178 -15.66 -5.11 15.80
N PRO A 179 -15.61 -5.05 17.14
CA PRO A 179 -16.17 -3.94 17.92
C PRO A 179 -15.69 -2.57 17.39
N LEU A 180 -16.52 -1.53 17.52
CA LEU A 180 -16.21 -0.18 16.98
C LEU A 180 -15.07 0.51 17.75
N ASP A 181 -14.95 0.20 19.03
CA ASP A 181 -13.90 0.61 19.96
C ASP A 181 -12.57 -0.14 19.77
N TYR A 182 -12.56 -1.31 19.08
CA TYR A 182 -11.30 -1.99 18.75
C TYR A 182 -10.42 -1.10 17.87
N ASP A 183 -9.28 -0.69 18.41
CA ASP A 183 -8.25 0.12 17.77
C ASP A 183 -6.99 -0.74 17.58
N PRO A 184 -6.72 -1.23 16.35
CA PRO A 184 -5.57 -2.08 16.10
C PRO A 184 -4.23 -1.42 16.36
N LEU A 185 -4.10 -0.11 16.12
CA LEU A 185 -2.85 0.62 16.34
C LEU A 185 -2.58 0.80 17.83
N ALA A 186 -3.60 1.12 18.64
CA ALA A 186 -3.45 1.17 20.09
C ALA A 186 -2.98 -0.17 20.67
N VAL A 187 -3.58 -1.29 20.26
CA VAL A 187 -3.19 -2.64 20.71
C VAL A 187 -1.75 -2.99 20.30
N VAL A 188 -1.31 -2.60 19.09
CA VAL A 188 0.09 -2.81 18.68
C VAL A 188 1.06 -1.94 19.49
N LEU A 189 0.71 -0.68 19.77
CA LEU A 189 1.57 0.22 20.55
C LEU A 189 1.73 -0.23 22.00
N GLU A 190 0.64 -0.60 22.68
CA GLU A 190 0.63 -1.10 24.05
C GLU A 190 1.57 -2.32 24.20
N GLU A 191 1.39 -3.33 23.34
CA GLU A 191 2.19 -4.55 23.37
C GLU A 191 3.67 -4.30 22.96
N ALA A 192 3.90 -3.46 21.93
CA ALA A 192 5.24 -3.21 21.41
C ALA A 192 6.09 -2.39 22.38
N HIS A 193 5.54 -1.32 22.95
CA HIS A 193 6.25 -0.47 23.92
C HIS A 193 6.51 -1.22 25.24
N GLY A 194 5.58 -2.07 25.68
CA GLY A 194 5.82 -2.99 26.81
C GLY A 194 6.97 -3.98 26.59
N LEU A 195 7.30 -4.28 25.33
CA LEU A 195 8.36 -5.19 24.90
C LEU A 195 9.61 -4.47 24.32
N GLY A 196 9.68 -3.14 24.44
CA GLY A 196 10.82 -2.33 23.97
C GLY A 196 10.97 -2.24 22.44
N LEU A 197 9.93 -2.56 21.68
CA LEU A 197 9.89 -2.45 20.22
C LEU A 197 9.43 -1.04 19.79
N GLN A 198 10.12 -0.43 18.84
CA GLN A 198 9.67 0.81 18.20
C GLN A 198 8.55 0.53 17.19
N VAL A 199 7.52 1.37 17.16
CA VAL A 199 6.40 1.28 16.21
C VAL A 199 6.39 2.49 15.29
N HIS A 200 6.59 2.25 14.00
CA HIS A 200 6.48 3.26 12.96
C HIS A 200 5.17 3.05 12.21
N ALA A 201 4.33 4.08 12.16
CA ALA A 201 3.08 4.04 11.43
C ALA A 201 3.34 4.01 9.92
N TRP A 202 3.11 2.85 9.28
CA TRP A 202 3.18 2.71 7.83
C TRP A 202 1.89 3.21 7.19
N VAL A 203 2.03 4.30 6.45
CA VAL A 203 0.98 5.02 5.75
C VAL A 203 1.21 4.88 4.25
N ASN A 204 0.36 4.13 3.57
CA ASN A 204 0.24 4.26 2.11
C ASN A 204 -0.32 5.66 1.81
N THR A 205 0.34 6.43 0.95
CA THR A 205 -0.06 7.81 0.63
C THR A 205 -1.05 7.87 -0.53
N HIS A 206 -0.65 7.47 -1.74
CA HIS A 206 -1.48 7.69 -2.93
C HIS A 206 -2.42 6.54 -3.32
N VAL A 207 -2.11 5.27 -3.00
CA VAL A 207 -3.02 4.17 -3.36
C VAL A 207 -4.23 4.11 -2.41
N VAL A 208 -5.44 4.24 -2.96
CA VAL A 208 -6.69 4.42 -2.19
C VAL A 208 -7.81 3.43 -2.53
N ALA A 209 -7.65 2.55 -3.51
CA ALA A 209 -8.56 1.41 -3.69
C ALA A 209 -7.80 0.19 -4.20
N SER A 210 -8.41 -1.00 -4.19
CA SER A 210 -7.91 -2.15 -4.95
C SER A 210 -8.43 -2.10 -6.40
N SER A 211 -7.70 -2.67 -7.35
CA SER A 211 -8.17 -2.86 -8.73
C SER A 211 -9.31 -3.88 -8.84
N LEU A 212 -9.47 -4.74 -7.83
CA LEU A 212 -10.48 -5.79 -7.78
C LEU A 212 -11.61 -5.51 -6.77
N ILE A 213 -11.35 -4.69 -5.75
CA ILE A 213 -12.28 -4.36 -4.66
C ILE A 213 -12.39 -2.82 -4.59
N PRO A 214 -13.50 -2.23 -5.09
CA PRO A 214 -13.77 -0.80 -4.90
C PRO A 214 -14.17 -0.53 -3.44
N PRO A 215 -13.96 0.69 -2.93
CA PRO A 215 -14.46 1.09 -1.62
C PRO A 215 -15.99 1.16 -1.61
N THR A 216 -16.58 0.93 -0.45
CA THR A 216 -18.03 0.89 -0.19
C THR A 216 -18.53 2.00 0.73
N ASP A 217 -17.66 2.52 1.61
CA ASP A 217 -17.98 3.60 2.56
C ASP A 217 -18.16 4.95 1.83
N PRO A 218 -19.32 5.64 1.94
CA PRO A 218 -19.57 6.91 1.25
C PRO A 218 -18.64 8.07 1.63
N GLY A 219 -18.00 8.04 2.79
CA GLY A 219 -17.01 9.02 3.22
C GLY A 219 -15.64 8.84 2.55
N HIS A 220 -15.33 7.61 2.10
CA HIS A 220 -14.06 7.25 1.46
C HIS A 220 -13.71 8.22 0.32
N LEU A 221 -12.47 8.72 0.33
CA LEU A 221 -12.00 9.79 -0.56
C LEU A 221 -12.28 9.52 -2.04
N ALA A 222 -12.16 8.27 -2.51
CA ALA A 222 -12.40 7.94 -3.91
C ALA A 222 -13.89 7.97 -4.32
N LEU A 223 -14.82 7.93 -3.36
CA LEU A 223 -16.26 8.10 -3.58
C LEU A 223 -16.71 9.53 -3.31
N SER A 224 -16.25 10.13 -2.21
CA SER A 224 -16.66 11.47 -1.77
C SER A 224 -15.99 12.61 -2.55
N ARG A 225 -14.78 12.37 -3.08
CA ARG A 225 -13.95 13.37 -3.76
C ARG A 225 -13.26 12.83 -5.03
N PRO A 226 -14.02 12.39 -6.05
CA PRO A 226 -13.47 11.84 -7.30
C PRO A 226 -12.58 12.84 -8.08
N GLU A 227 -12.68 14.15 -7.82
CA GLU A 227 -11.77 15.16 -8.40
C GLU A 227 -10.30 14.99 -7.95
N LEU A 228 -10.06 14.31 -6.83
CA LEU A 228 -8.72 14.06 -6.28
C LEU A 228 -8.03 12.81 -6.86
N LEU A 229 -8.71 12.06 -7.74
CA LEU A 229 -8.18 10.81 -8.30
C LEU A 229 -7.22 11.05 -9.47
N ALA A 230 -6.19 10.22 -9.55
CA ALA A 230 -5.25 10.21 -10.66
C ALA A 230 -5.88 9.54 -11.90
N VAL A 231 -5.78 10.23 -13.04
CA VAL A 231 -6.28 9.82 -14.35
C VAL A 231 -5.12 9.26 -15.18
N PRO A 232 -5.25 8.04 -15.75
CA PRO A 232 -4.26 7.52 -16.69
C PRO A 232 -4.32 8.30 -18.00
N ARG A 233 -3.16 8.46 -18.65
CA ARG A 233 -2.99 9.15 -19.95
C ARG A 233 -4.03 8.72 -20.99
N ALA A 234 -4.30 7.41 -21.07
CA ALA A 234 -5.27 6.81 -21.98
C ALA A 234 -6.74 7.26 -21.78
N LEU A 235 -7.10 7.77 -20.59
CA LEU A 235 -8.44 8.31 -20.30
C LEU A 235 -8.50 9.84 -20.32
N ALA A 236 -7.36 10.54 -20.28
CA ALA A 236 -7.33 12.00 -20.16
C ALA A 236 -8.15 12.75 -21.22
N PRO A 237 -8.10 12.42 -22.54
CA PRO A 237 -8.95 13.10 -23.54
C PRO A 237 -10.47 12.89 -23.35
N ARG A 238 -10.89 11.85 -22.63
CA ARG A 238 -12.29 11.59 -22.27
C ARG A 238 -12.66 12.31 -20.97
N LEU A 239 -11.87 12.09 -19.92
CA LEU A 239 -12.18 12.57 -18.57
C LEU A 239 -11.91 14.07 -18.37
N HIS A 240 -11.00 14.68 -19.13
CA HIS A 240 -10.81 16.14 -19.10
C HIS A 240 -12.06 16.92 -19.51
N ARG A 241 -12.93 16.33 -20.36
CA ARG A 241 -14.18 16.92 -20.85
C ARG A 241 -15.42 16.51 -20.03
N MET A 242 -15.22 15.92 -18.86
CA MET A 242 -16.24 15.41 -17.95
C MET A 242 -16.03 16.01 -16.57
N GLU A 243 -17.09 16.44 -15.89
CA GLU A 243 -16.96 16.94 -14.53
C GLU A 243 -16.75 15.76 -13.55
N PRO A 244 -15.78 15.80 -12.62
CA PRO A 244 -15.46 14.65 -11.77
C PRO A 244 -16.62 14.12 -10.91
N ARG A 245 -17.63 14.96 -10.64
CA ARG A 245 -18.85 14.63 -9.90
C ARG A 245 -19.89 13.86 -10.73
N ASP A 246 -19.69 13.72 -12.05
CA ASP A 246 -20.50 12.83 -12.88
C ASP A 246 -20.22 11.36 -12.47
N PRO A 247 -21.23 10.55 -12.11
CA PRO A 247 -21.04 9.13 -11.81
C PRO A 247 -20.39 8.32 -12.94
N ALA A 248 -20.37 8.82 -14.18
CA ALA A 248 -19.62 8.24 -15.28
C ALA A 248 -18.09 8.41 -15.14
N TYR A 249 -17.61 9.44 -14.45
CA TYR A 249 -16.17 9.73 -14.27
C TYR A 249 -15.50 8.62 -13.44
N LEU A 250 -15.98 8.45 -12.20
CA LEU A 250 -15.49 7.43 -11.28
C LEU A 250 -15.70 6.01 -11.84
N ARG A 251 -16.84 5.76 -12.49
CA ARG A 251 -17.12 4.48 -13.16
C ARG A 251 -16.07 4.17 -14.25
N THR A 252 -15.75 5.14 -15.10
CA THR A 252 -14.74 4.97 -16.16
C THR A 252 -13.36 4.66 -15.56
N LEU A 253 -12.97 5.31 -14.46
CA LEU A 253 -11.71 5.02 -13.76
C LEU A 253 -11.71 3.61 -13.16
N LEU A 254 -12.78 3.21 -12.46
CA LEU A 254 -12.93 1.88 -11.85
C LEU A 254 -12.90 0.75 -12.89
N GLU A 255 -13.66 0.90 -13.98
CA GLU A 255 -13.70 -0.07 -15.09
C GLU A 255 -12.29 -0.24 -15.72
N TRP A 256 -11.64 0.87 -16.09
CA TRP A 256 -10.29 0.83 -16.68
C TRP A 256 -9.26 0.20 -15.73
N THR A 257 -9.29 0.60 -14.45
CA THR A 257 -8.35 0.12 -13.42
C THR A 257 -8.53 -1.38 -13.17
N ARG A 258 -9.77 -1.88 -13.21
CA ARG A 258 -10.06 -3.32 -13.10
C ARG A 258 -9.55 -4.12 -14.31
N PHE A 259 -9.62 -3.56 -15.53
CA PHE A 259 -9.03 -4.19 -16.71
C PHE A 259 -7.49 -4.18 -16.70
N GLN A 260 -6.87 -3.16 -16.10
CA GLN A 260 -5.42 -2.95 -15.98
C GLN A 260 -4.87 -3.30 -14.59
N GLY A 261 -5.36 -4.37 -13.97
CA GLY A 261 -5.37 -4.49 -12.51
C GLY A 261 -4.18 -5.08 -11.73
N THR A 262 -3.10 -5.73 -12.19
CA THR A 262 -2.53 -6.22 -13.47
C THR A 262 -1.55 -5.32 -14.25
N GLN A 263 -1.70 -4.00 -14.24
CA GLN A 263 -0.62 -3.01 -14.49
C GLN A 263 -0.51 -2.01 -13.34
N VAL A 264 -1.66 -1.68 -12.73
CA VAL A 264 -1.83 -0.70 -11.65
C VAL A 264 -2.52 -1.40 -10.49
N GLU A 265 -2.02 -1.18 -9.27
CA GLU A 265 -2.44 -1.90 -8.06
C GLU A 265 -3.85 -1.53 -7.57
N GLY A 266 -4.48 -0.51 -8.17
CA GLY A 266 -5.83 0.00 -7.86
C GLY A 266 -5.97 1.49 -8.17
N LEU A 267 -6.94 2.17 -7.55
CA LEU A 267 -7.07 3.63 -7.70
C LEU A 267 -5.97 4.35 -6.91
N TYR A 268 -5.49 5.45 -7.51
CA TYR A 268 -4.52 6.37 -6.91
C TYR A 268 -5.13 7.77 -6.78
N THR A 269 -4.73 8.53 -5.76
CA THR A 269 -4.92 9.98 -5.73
C THR A 269 -3.85 10.70 -6.56
N ASN A 270 -4.15 11.91 -7.04
CA ASN A 270 -3.21 12.76 -7.77
C ASN A 270 -2.17 13.38 -6.79
N PRO A 271 -0.87 13.04 -6.87
CA PRO A 271 0.17 13.60 -6.00
C PRO A 271 0.39 15.11 -6.14
N GLY A 272 -0.01 15.69 -7.28
CA GLY A 272 0.10 17.12 -7.59
C GLY A 272 -1.11 17.96 -7.19
N HIS A 273 -2.23 17.36 -6.79
CA HIS A 273 -3.43 18.11 -6.42
C HIS A 273 -3.29 18.66 -4.99
N PRO A 274 -3.44 19.99 -4.75
CA PRO A 274 -3.30 20.57 -3.41
C PRO A 274 -4.16 19.85 -2.36
N GLY A 275 -5.47 19.71 -2.62
CA GLY A 275 -6.39 18.98 -1.73
C GLY A 275 -6.06 17.50 -1.46
N VAL A 276 -5.19 16.83 -2.24
CA VAL A 276 -4.64 15.50 -1.89
C VAL A 276 -3.52 15.64 -0.88
N GLN A 277 -2.62 16.60 -1.10
CA GLN A 277 -1.52 16.88 -0.17
C GLN A 277 -2.06 17.39 1.18
N ASP A 278 -3.05 18.28 1.15
CA ASP A 278 -3.70 18.86 2.33
C ASP A 278 -4.39 17.76 3.14
N HIS A 279 -5.13 16.85 2.47
CA HIS A 279 -5.72 15.66 3.12
C HIS A 279 -4.65 14.77 3.73
N MET A 280 -3.57 14.45 3.01
CA MET A 280 -2.50 13.60 3.54
C MET A 280 -1.74 14.23 4.72
N VAL A 281 -1.54 15.56 4.72
CA VAL A 281 -0.99 16.30 5.86
C VAL A 281 -1.95 16.23 7.05
N ALA A 282 -3.25 16.45 6.83
CA ALA A 282 -4.25 16.37 7.89
C ALA A 282 -4.35 14.97 8.51
N VAL A 283 -4.31 13.91 7.69
CA VAL A 283 -4.26 12.50 8.13
C VAL A 283 -3.01 12.20 8.97
N VAL A 284 -1.84 12.71 8.57
CA VAL A 284 -0.58 12.49 9.31
C VAL A 284 -0.51 13.31 10.59
N ALA A 285 -0.97 14.56 10.59
CA ALA A 285 -1.15 15.36 11.81
C ALA A 285 -2.06 14.64 12.81
N ASP A 286 -3.25 14.22 12.36
CA ASP A 286 -4.26 13.52 13.14
C ASP A 286 -3.76 12.20 13.76
N LEU A 287 -2.93 11.47 13.02
CA LEU A 287 -2.28 10.24 13.46
C LEU A 287 -1.17 10.50 14.50
N LEU A 288 -0.30 11.49 14.26
CA LEU A 288 0.85 11.81 15.11
C LEU A 288 0.48 12.64 16.35
N GLU A 289 -0.64 13.34 16.34
CA GLU A 289 -1.22 13.99 17.53
C GLU A 289 -1.62 12.91 18.56
N ARG A 290 -2.42 11.92 18.15
CA ARG A 290 -3.08 10.96 19.05
C ARG A 290 -2.21 9.76 19.48
N TYR A 291 -1.44 9.15 18.59
CA TYR A 291 -0.84 7.83 18.84
C TYR A 291 0.64 7.92 19.18
N PRO A 292 1.16 7.31 20.27
CA PRO A 292 2.55 7.46 20.74
C PRO A 292 3.67 6.87 19.84
N VAL A 293 3.44 6.72 18.53
CA VAL A 293 4.40 6.14 17.57
C VAL A 293 5.79 6.79 17.57
N ASP A 294 6.82 5.94 17.40
CA ASP A 294 8.25 6.28 17.30
C ASP A 294 8.64 6.83 15.92
N GLY A 295 7.77 6.66 14.92
CA GLY A 295 8.08 7.07 13.56
C GLY A 295 6.89 7.08 12.61
N LEU A 296 7.13 7.73 11.47
CA LEU A 296 6.25 7.74 10.31
C LEU A 296 6.95 6.98 9.17
N HIS A 297 6.25 6.08 8.51
CA HIS A 297 6.78 5.31 7.40
C HIS A 297 5.89 5.48 6.16
N LEU A 298 6.37 6.23 5.17
CA LEU A 298 5.61 6.61 3.99
C LEU A 298 5.84 5.63 2.84
N ASP A 299 4.77 5.00 2.37
CA ASP A 299 4.78 4.14 1.18
C ASP A 299 3.83 4.70 0.11
N TYR A 300 3.98 4.24 -1.13
CA TYR A 300 3.28 4.73 -2.31
C TYR A 300 3.46 6.25 -2.54
N ILE A 301 4.46 6.89 -1.92
CA ILE A 301 4.81 8.31 -2.10
C ILE A 301 5.57 8.49 -3.42
N ARG A 302 4.79 8.32 -4.49
CA ARG A 302 5.18 8.20 -5.89
C ARG A 302 3.93 8.22 -6.78
N TYR A 303 4.14 8.32 -8.09
CA TYR A 303 3.12 7.92 -9.06
C TYR A 303 3.14 6.39 -9.28
N PRO A 304 2.05 5.80 -9.82
CA PRO A 304 2.06 4.39 -10.25
C PRO A 304 3.05 4.14 -11.40
N SER A 305 3.03 4.97 -12.46
CA SER A 305 3.88 4.85 -13.65
C SER A 305 3.96 6.19 -14.43
N PRO A 306 4.76 6.31 -15.51
CA PRO A 306 4.80 7.49 -16.39
C PRO A 306 3.48 7.83 -17.08
N GLU A 307 2.54 6.88 -17.13
CA GLU A 307 1.18 7.04 -17.67
C GLU A 307 0.23 7.74 -16.70
N PHE A 308 0.73 8.26 -15.57
CA PHE A 308 -0.01 9.07 -14.60
C PHE A 308 0.81 10.29 -14.16
N ASP A 309 0.22 11.35 -13.62
CA ASP A 309 -1.22 11.67 -13.64
C ASP A 309 -1.52 12.64 -14.79
N TYR A 310 -2.61 12.44 -15.51
CA TYR A 310 -3.07 13.33 -16.58
C TYR A 310 -4.48 13.88 -16.28
N SER A 311 -4.82 14.09 -15.00
CA SER A 311 -6.05 14.77 -14.59
C SER A 311 -6.03 16.25 -15.01
N ARG A 312 -7.23 16.87 -15.10
CA ARG A 312 -7.38 18.29 -15.43
C ARG A 312 -6.47 19.18 -14.56
N ALA A 313 -6.47 18.96 -13.25
CA ALA A 313 -5.67 19.72 -12.29
C ALA A 313 -4.15 19.61 -12.50
N SER A 314 -3.62 18.42 -12.85
CA SER A 314 -2.18 18.27 -13.12
C SER A 314 -1.74 18.93 -14.41
N LEU A 315 -2.60 18.95 -15.43
CA LEU A 315 -2.31 19.59 -16.72
C LEU A 315 -2.34 21.12 -16.60
N GLU A 316 -3.34 21.66 -15.91
CA GLU A 316 -3.44 23.10 -15.58
C GLU A 316 -2.30 23.55 -14.65
N GLY A 317 -1.99 22.75 -13.63
CA GLY A 317 -0.87 22.99 -12.72
C GLY A 317 0.50 22.97 -13.41
N PHE A 318 0.69 22.07 -14.38
CA PHE A 318 1.91 22.04 -15.20
C PHE A 318 2.02 23.26 -16.12
N GLU A 319 0.92 23.72 -16.72
CA GLU A 319 0.94 24.96 -17.49
C GLU A 319 1.33 26.17 -16.62
N ALA A 320 0.76 26.30 -15.42
CA ALA A 320 1.12 27.35 -14.48
C ALA A 320 2.62 27.28 -14.10
N TRP A 321 3.13 26.07 -13.86
CA TRP A 321 4.53 25.80 -13.55
C TRP A 321 5.49 26.19 -14.69
N LEU A 322 5.14 25.89 -15.95
CA LEU A 322 5.91 26.28 -17.14
C LEU A 322 5.94 27.79 -17.31
N ARG A 323 4.78 28.46 -17.15
CA ARG A 323 4.67 29.93 -17.20
C ARG A 323 5.56 30.59 -16.12
N ALA A 324 5.51 30.09 -14.89
CA ALA A 324 6.27 30.62 -13.76
C ALA A 324 7.79 30.51 -13.92
N ARG A 325 8.28 29.48 -14.63
CA ARG A 325 9.71 29.25 -14.94
C ARG A 325 10.19 29.93 -16.22
N GLY A 326 9.34 30.73 -16.89
CA GLY A 326 9.71 31.40 -18.15
C GLY A 326 10.00 30.42 -19.29
N ALA A 327 9.39 29.23 -19.28
CA ALA A 327 9.61 28.20 -20.29
C ALA A 327 9.34 28.74 -21.71
N ASP A 328 10.05 28.20 -22.71
CA ASP A 328 10.15 28.76 -24.06
C ASP A 328 8.82 29.31 -24.59
N SER A 329 8.73 30.65 -24.60
CA SER A 329 7.53 31.36 -25.01
C SER A 329 7.14 31.08 -26.46
N GLN A 330 8.07 30.65 -27.32
CA GLN A 330 7.75 30.21 -28.68
C GLN A 330 7.12 28.81 -28.68
N ARG A 331 7.65 27.82 -27.96
CA ARG A 331 6.98 26.51 -27.76
C ARG A 331 5.60 26.69 -27.10
N LEU A 332 5.46 27.54 -26.08
CA LEU A 332 4.16 27.85 -25.47
C LEU A 332 3.18 28.52 -26.46
N ARG A 333 3.64 29.48 -27.28
CA ARG A 333 2.82 30.09 -28.35
C ARG A 333 2.40 29.08 -29.42
N ARG A 334 3.29 28.16 -29.82
CA ARG A 334 2.96 27.04 -30.72
C ARG A 334 1.93 26.10 -30.10
N GLY A 335 1.99 25.92 -28.78
CA GLY A 335 1.02 25.13 -28.00
C GLY A 335 -0.41 25.64 -28.14
N GLY A 336 -0.64 26.96 -28.10
CA GLY A 336 -1.90 27.62 -28.49
C GLY A 336 -3.12 27.30 -27.60
N GLU A 337 -3.91 28.30 -27.20
CA GLU A 337 -5.08 28.06 -26.33
C GLU A 337 -6.15 27.18 -27.00
N ALA A 338 -6.55 27.53 -28.22
CA ALA A 338 -7.53 26.76 -29.00
C ALA A 338 -7.05 25.35 -29.44
N LEU A 339 -5.74 25.08 -29.35
CA LEU A 339 -5.15 23.76 -29.62
C LEU A 339 -5.14 22.90 -28.35
N ARG A 340 -4.66 23.45 -27.22
CA ARG A 340 -4.73 22.78 -25.89
C ARG A 340 -6.15 22.45 -25.45
N ALA A 341 -7.12 23.32 -25.75
CA ALA A 341 -8.55 23.05 -25.52
C ALA A 341 -9.11 21.87 -26.35
N ARG A 342 -8.42 21.46 -27.43
CA ARG A 342 -8.76 20.28 -28.24
C ARG A 342 -7.98 19.05 -27.77
N ASP A 343 -6.68 19.20 -27.55
CA ASP A 343 -5.77 18.16 -27.06
C ASP A 343 -5.16 18.55 -25.69
N PRO A 344 -5.66 17.98 -24.58
CA PRO A 344 -5.15 18.28 -23.25
C PRO A 344 -3.75 17.70 -22.97
N LEU A 345 -3.23 16.80 -23.82
CA LEU A 345 -1.90 16.20 -23.67
C LEU A 345 -0.79 17.02 -24.34
N LEU A 346 -1.14 18.06 -25.11
CA LEU A 346 -0.22 18.82 -25.96
C LEU A 346 0.95 19.48 -25.20
N LEU A 347 0.75 19.94 -23.96
CA LEU A 347 1.85 20.51 -23.16
C LEU A 347 2.81 19.44 -22.61
N PRO A 348 2.35 18.38 -21.92
CA PRO A 348 3.20 17.22 -21.60
C PRO A 348 4.02 16.69 -22.78
N ASP A 349 3.43 16.66 -23.98
CA ASP A 349 4.07 16.08 -25.17
C ASP A 349 5.07 17.05 -25.83
N LEU A 350 4.82 18.37 -25.76
CA LEU A 350 5.79 19.39 -26.16
C LEU A 350 6.94 19.58 -25.17
N PHE A 351 6.72 19.26 -23.88
CA PHE A 351 7.63 19.52 -22.76
C PHE A 351 7.84 18.27 -21.86
N PRO A 352 8.28 17.11 -22.40
CA PRO A 352 8.28 15.84 -21.67
C PRO A 352 9.32 15.75 -20.54
N GLY A 353 10.43 16.48 -20.64
CA GLY A 353 11.44 16.54 -19.57
C GLY A 353 10.93 17.36 -18.40
N GLU A 354 10.45 18.57 -18.71
CA GLU A 354 9.85 19.51 -17.79
C GLU A 354 8.61 18.92 -17.09
N TRP A 355 7.82 18.08 -17.78
CA TRP A 355 6.70 17.31 -17.23
C TRP A 355 7.15 16.18 -16.29
N GLY A 356 8.36 15.66 -16.45
CA GLY A 356 9.01 14.79 -15.47
C GLY A 356 9.42 15.56 -14.21
N ASP A 357 10.04 16.75 -14.37
CA ASP A 357 10.46 17.59 -13.26
C ASP A 357 9.28 18.11 -12.44
N TYR A 358 8.21 18.58 -13.07
CA TYR A 358 6.97 18.97 -12.40
C TYR A 358 6.45 17.87 -11.47
N ARG A 359 6.29 16.64 -11.99
CA ARG A 359 5.80 15.48 -11.20
C ARG A 359 6.75 15.12 -10.05
N ARG A 360 8.07 15.19 -10.27
CA ARG A 360 9.09 14.98 -9.23
C ARG A 360 9.04 16.04 -8.12
N GLU A 361 8.84 17.31 -8.48
CA GLU A 361 8.62 18.38 -7.51
C GLU A 361 7.34 18.15 -6.69
N ARG A 362 6.21 17.76 -7.32
CA ARG A 362 4.94 17.51 -6.61
C ARG A 362 5.09 16.47 -5.49
N VAL A 363 5.77 15.34 -5.75
CA VAL A 363 6.02 14.30 -4.74
C VAL A 363 7.01 14.76 -3.68
N THR A 364 8.05 15.52 -4.07
CA THR A 364 9.06 16.08 -3.15
C THR A 364 8.45 17.11 -2.20
N GLU A 365 7.53 17.94 -2.69
CA GLU A 365 6.77 18.90 -1.89
C GLU A 365 5.90 18.19 -0.84
N LEU A 366 5.21 17.10 -1.21
CA LEU A 366 4.45 16.31 -0.25
C LEU A 366 5.37 15.66 0.80
N MET A 367 6.50 15.06 0.39
CA MET A 367 7.48 14.47 1.32
C MET A 367 7.98 15.51 2.34
N ALA A 368 8.32 16.72 1.86
CA ALA A 368 8.73 17.84 2.70
C ALA A 368 7.63 18.29 3.69
N ARG A 369 6.39 18.46 3.20
CA ARG A 369 5.23 18.84 4.03
C ARG A 369 4.94 17.80 5.11
N LEU A 370 4.97 16.51 4.78
CA LEU A 370 4.74 15.42 5.75
C LEU A 370 5.87 15.32 6.78
N ARG A 371 7.14 15.57 6.40
CA ARG A 371 8.25 15.65 7.37
C ARG A 371 8.14 16.86 8.29
N HIS A 372 7.71 18.01 7.78
CA HIS A 372 7.47 19.21 8.60
C HIS A 372 6.36 18.98 9.62
N GLU A 373 5.20 18.47 9.21
CA GLU A 373 4.08 18.19 10.12
C GLU A 373 4.46 17.12 11.16
N ALA A 374 5.23 16.10 10.77
CA ALA A 374 5.77 15.12 11.72
C ALA A 374 6.71 15.76 12.76
N ARG A 375 7.53 16.74 12.38
CA ARG A 375 8.40 17.49 13.32
C ARG A 375 7.61 18.41 14.26
N ILE A 376 6.41 18.87 13.87
CA ILE A 376 5.50 19.63 14.74
C ILE A 376 4.90 18.73 15.83
N HIS A 377 4.22 17.65 15.44
CA HIS A 377 3.49 16.80 16.40
C HIS A 377 4.41 15.84 17.16
N ARG A 378 5.51 15.39 16.54
CA ARG A 378 6.52 14.49 17.13
C ARG A 378 7.95 14.85 16.73
N PRO A 379 8.57 15.84 17.40
CA PRO A 379 9.93 16.30 17.13
C PRO A 379 10.99 15.19 17.00
N GLU A 380 10.85 14.09 17.75
CA GLU A 380 11.80 12.96 17.75
C GLU A 380 11.43 11.81 16.82
N ALA A 381 10.19 11.74 16.29
CA ALA A 381 9.75 10.60 15.50
C ALA A 381 10.51 10.49 14.17
N VAL A 382 11.00 9.30 13.81
CA VAL A 382 11.80 9.10 12.58
C VAL A 382 10.89 9.09 11.36
N VAL A 383 11.11 9.99 10.39
CA VAL A 383 10.35 10.02 9.13
C VAL A 383 11.10 9.24 8.05
N SER A 384 10.57 8.09 7.71
CA SER A 384 11.14 7.14 6.75
C SER A 384 10.23 6.93 5.53
N ALA A 385 10.78 6.49 4.41
CA ALA A 385 10.00 6.17 3.21
C ALA A 385 10.38 4.83 2.57
N ALA A 386 9.40 4.05 2.14
CA ALA A 386 9.59 2.91 1.25
C ALA A 386 9.83 3.40 -0.18
N VAL A 387 10.95 3.01 -0.78
CA VAL A 387 11.38 3.55 -2.07
C VAL A 387 11.74 2.47 -3.09
N PHE A 388 11.58 2.78 -4.38
CA PHE A 388 12.01 1.89 -5.46
C PHE A 388 13.55 1.79 -5.47
N ALA A 389 14.07 0.59 -5.21
CA ALA A 389 15.50 0.39 -5.00
C ALA A 389 16.36 0.54 -6.27
N ASN A 390 15.76 0.40 -7.46
CA ASN A 390 16.35 0.95 -8.68
C ASN A 390 16.06 2.46 -8.71
N ALA A 391 17.06 3.27 -8.37
CA ALA A 391 16.98 4.73 -8.35
C ALA A 391 16.55 5.33 -9.71
N ASP A 392 16.91 4.70 -10.84
CA ASP A 392 16.57 5.23 -12.16
C ASP A 392 15.11 4.95 -12.54
N ASP A 393 14.53 3.82 -12.10
CA ASP A 393 13.07 3.59 -12.15
C ASP A 393 12.34 4.49 -11.12
N ALA A 394 12.90 4.68 -9.93
CA ALA A 394 12.33 5.59 -8.93
C ALA A 394 12.21 7.02 -9.50
N ARG A 395 13.30 7.58 -10.03
CA ARG A 395 13.34 8.94 -10.59
C ARG A 395 12.50 9.12 -11.85
N ASN A 396 12.48 8.14 -12.76
CA ASN A 396 11.90 8.32 -14.10
C ASN A 396 10.61 7.52 -14.35
N GLY A 397 10.45 6.36 -13.71
CA GLY A 397 9.24 5.53 -13.74
C GLY A 397 8.21 5.91 -12.67
N ARG A 398 8.66 6.36 -11.49
CA ARG A 398 7.80 6.63 -10.32
C ARG A 398 7.77 8.11 -9.87
N PHE A 399 8.68 8.93 -10.39
CA PHE A 399 8.93 10.32 -9.98
C PHE A 399 9.25 10.50 -8.49
N GLN A 400 9.90 9.50 -7.91
CA GLN A 400 10.30 9.39 -6.50
C GLN A 400 11.79 9.75 -6.34
N GLU A 401 12.09 11.01 -6.06
CA GLU A 401 13.44 11.61 -6.02
C GLU A 401 14.25 11.27 -4.75
N TRP A 402 14.24 10.02 -4.29
CA TRP A 402 14.77 9.66 -2.98
C TRP A 402 16.29 9.90 -2.84
N GLU A 403 17.08 9.82 -3.92
CA GLU A 403 18.50 10.21 -3.93
C GLU A 403 18.69 11.72 -3.67
N SER A 404 17.70 12.55 -4.01
CA SER A 404 17.67 13.97 -3.65
C SER A 404 17.18 14.16 -2.20
N TRP A 405 16.18 13.39 -1.78
CA TRP A 405 15.60 13.50 -0.44
C TRP A 405 16.59 13.12 0.66
N LEU A 406 17.45 12.12 0.42
CA LEU A 406 18.58 11.82 1.30
C LEU A 406 19.54 13.01 1.41
N ARG A 407 20.14 13.43 0.29
CA ARG A 407 21.16 14.50 0.28
C ARG A 407 20.69 15.81 0.91
N ASN A 408 19.43 16.18 0.67
CA ASN A 408 18.86 17.45 1.10
C ASN A 408 18.05 17.38 2.41
N GLY A 409 18.08 16.25 3.14
CA GLY A 409 17.41 16.09 4.44
C GLY A 409 15.88 16.12 4.41
N ILE A 410 15.27 15.89 3.24
CA ILE A 410 13.80 15.92 3.03
C ILE A 410 13.12 14.66 3.61
N VAL A 411 13.89 13.57 3.77
CA VAL A 411 13.49 12.37 4.52
C VAL A 411 14.61 12.01 5.50
N ASP A 412 14.29 11.50 6.69
CA ASP A 412 15.34 11.08 7.64
C ASP A 412 16.01 9.79 7.16
N VAL A 413 15.22 8.81 6.71
CA VAL A 413 15.66 7.48 6.26
C VAL A 413 14.95 7.01 4.99
N VAL A 414 15.65 6.33 4.09
CA VAL A 414 15.02 5.53 3.02
C VAL A 414 15.08 4.04 3.32
N ALA A 415 14.04 3.31 2.93
CA ALA A 415 13.98 1.85 2.94
C ALA A 415 13.84 1.34 1.50
N PRO A 416 14.94 1.06 0.78
CA PRO A 416 14.89 0.60 -0.59
C PRO A 416 14.28 -0.80 -0.67
N MET A 417 13.17 -0.93 -1.40
CA MET A 417 12.47 -2.18 -1.67
C MET A 417 13.24 -3.03 -2.70
N ALA A 418 14.42 -3.53 -2.30
CA ALA A 418 15.31 -4.32 -3.14
C ALA A 418 14.81 -5.77 -3.29
N TYR A 419 13.57 -5.93 -3.75
CA TYR A 419 12.87 -7.22 -3.81
C TYR A 419 13.31 -8.00 -5.06
N THR A 420 14.50 -8.57 -4.98
CA THR A 420 15.12 -9.40 -6.01
C THR A 420 15.74 -10.65 -5.39
N ALA A 421 15.76 -11.76 -6.13
CA ALA A 421 16.50 -12.96 -5.77
C ALA A 421 18.02 -12.75 -5.90
N SER A 422 18.46 -11.88 -6.81
CA SER A 422 19.88 -11.65 -7.14
C SER A 422 20.61 -10.87 -6.05
N ASP A 423 21.55 -11.53 -5.35
CA ASP A 423 22.45 -10.89 -4.39
C ASP A 423 23.25 -9.74 -5.02
N ALA A 424 23.72 -9.88 -6.26
CA ALA A 424 24.50 -8.85 -6.94
C ALA A 424 23.65 -7.61 -7.26
N THR A 425 22.41 -7.81 -7.71
CA THR A 425 21.47 -6.71 -7.98
C THR A 425 21.04 -6.02 -6.69
N TRP A 426 20.81 -6.79 -5.62
CA TRP A 426 20.52 -6.26 -4.29
C TRP A 426 21.69 -5.41 -3.76
N ASN A 427 22.92 -5.93 -3.83
CA ASN A 427 24.12 -5.23 -3.37
C ASN A 427 24.30 -3.90 -4.12
N LEU A 428 24.15 -3.90 -5.45
CA LEU A 428 24.25 -2.67 -6.26
C LEU A 428 23.20 -1.61 -5.85
N GLN A 429 21.96 -2.03 -5.59
CA GLN A 429 20.87 -1.13 -5.21
C GLN A 429 21.07 -0.55 -3.80
N ILE A 430 21.43 -1.38 -2.82
CA ILE A 430 21.67 -0.92 -1.44
C ILE A 430 22.96 -0.09 -1.35
N GLN A 431 24.01 -0.45 -2.10
CA GLN A 431 25.24 0.34 -2.17
C GLN A 431 24.99 1.72 -2.78
N ARG A 432 24.27 1.83 -3.92
CA ARG A 432 23.92 3.15 -4.48
C ARG A 432 23.07 3.98 -3.51
N ALA A 433 22.18 3.36 -2.73
CA ALA A 433 21.43 4.06 -1.69
C ALA A 433 22.32 4.57 -0.54
N ALA A 434 23.33 3.81 -0.14
CA ALA A 434 24.31 4.20 0.87
C ALA A 434 25.25 5.32 0.38
N GLU A 435 25.69 5.25 -0.88
CA GLU A 435 26.52 6.26 -1.56
C GLU A 435 25.76 7.57 -1.82
N ALA A 436 24.43 7.53 -1.89
CA ALA A 436 23.57 8.71 -2.04
C ALA A 436 23.40 9.55 -0.75
N GLY A 437 24.05 9.19 0.37
CA GLY A 437 23.93 9.94 1.62
C GLY A 437 24.81 9.44 2.76
N ASP A 438 24.25 9.40 3.97
CA ASP A 438 24.84 8.69 5.10
C ASP A 438 24.28 7.25 5.08
N PRO A 439 25.10 6.19 5.02
CA PRO A 439 24.64 4.80 5.04
C PRO A 439 23.69 4.49 6.21
N ARG A 440 23.87 5.16 7.37
CA ARG A 440 23.00 5.00 8.55
C ARG A 440 21.55 5.46 8.31
N ARG A 441 21.31 6.23 7.24
CA ARG A 441 20.00 6.69 6.76
C ARG A 441 19.39 5.76 5.70
N VAL A 442 19.89 4.54 5.59
CA VAL A 442 19.36 3.47 4.72
C VAL A 442 18.98 2.26 5.57
N TRP A 443 17.77 1.73 5.41
CA TRP A 443 17.41 0.40 5.91
C TRP A 443 17.20 -0.54 4.73
N ALA A 444 18.01 -1.58 4.61
CA ALA A 444 18.04 -2.42 3.42
C ALA A 444 16.83 -3.38 3.38
N GLY A 445 15.91 -3.16 2.43
CA GLY A 445 14.74 -4.01 2.26
C GLY A 445 15.08 -5.38 1.66
N VAL A 446 14.53 -6.44 2.25
CA VAL A 446 14.66 -7.83 1.78
C VAL A 446 13.27 -8.43 1.61
N GLY A 447 12.85 -8.61 0.36
CA GLY A 447 11.60 -9.28 0.01
C GLY A 447 11.75 -10.79 0.17
N VAL A 448 11.44 -11.31 1.36
CA VAL A 448 11.67 -12.73 1.70
C VAL A 448 10.85 -13.67 0.83
N TYR A 449 9.64 -13.25 0.43
CA TYR A 449 8.75 -13.94 -0.50
C TYR A 449 9.28 -14.09 -1.93
N GLN A 450 10.33 -13.35 -2.31
CA GLN A 450 11.04 -13.48 -3.60
C GLN A 450 12.43 -14.11 -3.46
N ASN A 451 12.76 -14.65 -2.29
CA ASN A 451 14.09 -15.14 -1.97
C ASN A 451 14.05 -16.57 -1.43
N SER A 452 15.12 -17.34 -1.67
CA SER A 452 15.40 -18.50 -0.84
C SER A 452 15.80 -18.04 0.57
N PHE A 453 15.55 -18.85 1.60
CA PHE A 453 15.97 -18.55 2.97
C PHE A 453 17.47 -18.20 3.04
N ALA A 454 18.32 -18.96 2.35
CA ALA A 454 19.76 -18.70 2.25
C ALA A 454 20.10 -17.37 1.55
N GLY A 455 19.34 -16.98 0.50
CA GLY A 455 19.50 -15.69 -0.18
C GLY A 455 19.10 -14.51 0.70
N ALA A 456 18.04 -14.65 1.51
CA ALA A 456 17.64 -13.64 2.48
C ALA A 456 18.70 -13.47 3.59
N VAL A 457 19.24 -14.58 4.13
CA VAL A 457 20.32 -14.58 5.13
C VAL A 457 21.61 -13.96 4.56
N SER A 458 21.96 -14.26 3.30
CA SER A 458 23.10 -13.65 2.61
C SER A 458 22.96 -12.12 2.54
N LYS A 459 21.80 -11.63 2.10
CA LYS A 459 21.47 -10.19 2.06
C LYS A 459 21.53 -9.54 3.45
N GLY A 460 21.00 -10.21 4.48
CA GLY A 460 21.11 -9.76 5.88
C GLY A 460 22.56 -9.57 6.34
N ARG A 461 23.39 -10.62 6.17
CA ARG A 461 24.83 -10.57 6.51
C ARG A 461 25.60 -9.51 5.71
N ARG A 462 25.22 -9.25 4.45
CA ARG A 462 25.80 -8.20 3.60
C ARG A 462 25.41 -6.78 4.02
N ALA A 463 24.24 -6.57 4.62
CA ALA A 463 23.81 -5.24 5.06
C ALA A 463 24.80 -4.64 6.08
N GLY A 464 25.22 -5.41 7.08
CA GLY A 464 26.24 -5.00 8.05
C GLY A 464 27.62 -4.72 7.41
N GLN A 465 27.94 -5.34 6.27
CA GLN A 465 29.17 -5.07 5.52
C GLN A 465 29.11 -3.77 4.70
N LEU A 466 27.90 -3.32 4.34
CA LEU A 466 27.66 -2.05 3.65
C LEU A 466 27.51 -0.85 4.62
N GLY A 467 27.59 -1.10 5.93
CA GLY A 467 27.49 -0.05 6.97
C GLY A 467 26.12 0.64 7.04
N VAL A 468 25.08 0.05 6.43
CA VAL A 468 23.73 0.64 6.42
C VAL A 468 23.07 0.59 7.80
N GLY A 469 22.16 1.52 8.06
CA GLY A 469 21.52 1.69 9.38
C GLY A 469 20.65 0.51 9.83
N GLY A 470 20.31 -0.43 8.94
CA GLY A 470 19.59 -1.64 9.32
C GLY A 470 19.10 -2.49 8.16
N VAL A 471 18.29 -3.49 8.49
CA VAL A 471 17.62 -4.41 7.56
C VAL A 471 16.11 -4.38 7.82
N VAL A 472 15.32 -4.43 6.75
CA VAL A 472 13.86 -4.55 6.82
C VAL A 472 13.39 -5.78 6.07
N LEU A 473 12.65 -6.69 6.72
CA LEU A 473 12.05 -7.84 6.03
C LEU A 473 10.64 -7.51 5.52
N PHE A 474 10.34 -7.86 4.27
CA PHE A 474 9.00 -7.82 3.69
C PHE A 474 8.54 -9.24 3.30
N SER A 475 7.46 -9.79 3.87
CA SER A 475 6.58 -9.29 4.94
C SER A 475 6.45 -10.30 6.08
N TYR A 476 6.01 -9.82 7.24
CA TYR A 476 5.61 -10.66 8.38
C TYR A 476 4.68 -11.80 7.95
N ASP A 477 3.60 -11.47 7.26
CA ASP A 477 2.52 -12.38 6.88
C ASP A 477 3.00 -13.58 6.06
N TRP A 478 3.98 -13.39 5.17
CA TRP A 478 4.59 -14.48 4.41
C TRP A 478 5.61 -15.26 5.25
N ALA A 479 6.39 -14.58 6.09
CA ALA A 479 7.41 -15.21 6.94
C ALA A 479 6.80 -16.15 8.01
N VAL A 480 5.62 -15.83 8.53
CA VAL A 480 4.87 -16.71 9.46
C VAL A 480 3.84 -17.60 8.77
N GLY A 481 3.62 -17.41 7.47
CA GLY A 481 2.72 -18.24 6.65
C GLY A 481 3.32 -19.61 6.31
N PRO A 482 2.51 -20.53 5.74
CA PRO A 482 2.95 -21.88 5.39
C PRO A 482 4.20 -21.92 4.51
N GLU A 483 4.31 -20.99 3.56
CA GLU A 483 5.45 -20.86 2.64
C GLU A 483 6.74 -20.46 3.37
N GLY A 484 6.66 -19.49 4.30
CA GLY A 484 7.78 -19.10 5.15
C GLY A 484 8.22 -20.25 6.06
N LEU A 485 7.27 -20.90 6.74
CA LEU A 485 7.51 -22.06 7.59
C LEU A 485 8.15 -23.23 6.82
N GLN A 486 7.72 -23.48 5.58
CA GLN A 486 8.30 -24.51 4.71
C GLN A 486 9.71 -24.12 4.24
N ALA A 487 9.91 -22.87 3.79
CA ALA A 487 11.20 -22.37 3.31
C ALA A 487 12.28 -22.37 4.41
N ALA A 488 11.90 -22.09 5.65
CA ALA A 488 12.78 -22.12 6.81
C ALA A 488 12.81 -23.48 7.54
N ARG A 489 11.91 -24.43 7.22
CA ARG A 489 11.72 -25.71 7.93
C ARG A 489 11.48 -25.51 9.44
N GLY A 490 10.56 -24.61 9.76
CA GLY A 490 10.32 -24.08 11.11
C GLY A 490 10.13 -22.56 11.06
N SER A 491 10.13 -21.88 12.21
CA SER A 491 9.96 -20.42 12.26
C SER A 491 10.99 -19.68 11.41
N TYR A 492 10.51 -18.90 10.42
CA TYR A 492 11.38 -18.14 9.52
C TYR A 492 12.11 -17.03 10.27
N LEU A 493 11.40 -16.29 11.14
CA LEU A 493 11.92 -15.13 11.86
C LEU A 493 13.04 -15.55 12.83
N ASP A 494 12.81 -16.55 13.67
CA ASP A 494 13.81 -17.01 14.66
C ASP A 494 15.05 -17.61 13.99
N ARG A 495 14.87 -18.32 12.87
CA ARG A 495 16.00 -18.85 12.10
C ARG A 495 16.77 -17.75 11.39
N TYR A 496 16.09 -16.78 10.79
CA TYR A 496 16.72 -15.64 10.14
C TYR A 496 17.56 -14.85 11.15
N ALA A 497 16.97 -14.51 12.29
CA ALA A 497 17.60 -13.77 13.37
C ALA A 497 18.85 -14.47 13.93
N ARG A 498 18.79 -15.79 14.13
CA ARG A 498 19.93 -16.61 14.57
C ARG A 498 21.06 -16.63 13.55
N GLU A 499 20.73 -16.71 12.26
CA GLU A 499 21.71 -16.75 11.18
C GLU A 499 22.33 -15.38 10.89
N VAL A 500 21.60 -14.27 11.05
CA VAL A 500 22.06 -12.92 10.69
C VAL A 500 22.60 -12.13 11.89
N TRP A 501 21.95 -12.18 13.05
CA TRP A 501 22.30 -11.39 14.24
C TRP A 501 22.96 -12.22 15.36
N GLY A 502 23.35 -13.47 15.08
CA GLY A 502 23.99 -14.37 16.05
C GLY A 502 23.05 -15.00 17.09
N GLY A 503 21.79 -14.53 17.17
CA GLY A 503 20.73 -15.15 17.95
C GLY A 503 20.71 -14.79 19.44
N ALA A 504 20.20 -13.60 19.76
CA ALA A 504 19.58 -13.36 21.06
C ALA A 504 18.17 -13.99 21.08
N VAL A 505 18.10 -15.33 21.13
CA VAL A 505 16.83 -16.00 21.43
C VAL A 505 16.52 -15.72 22.91
N LEU A 506 15.48 -14.94 23.18
CA LEU A 506 14.99 -14.71 24.54
C LEU A 506 14.32 -15.98 25.05
N SER A 507 15.13 -16.89 25.58
CA SER A 507 14.73 -18.24 25.95
C SER A 507 14.03 -18.28 27.32
N GLY A 508 12.70 -18.19 27.32
CA GLY A 508 11.90 -18.52 28.50
C GLY A 508 10.56 -17.80 28.58
N TRP A 509 9.51 -18.47 28.10
CA TRP A 509 8.14 -18.44 28.62
C TRP A 509 7.57 -19.85 28.51
#